data_AF-A0A8C9EWJ6-F1
#
_entry.id   AF-A0A8C9EWJ6-F1
#
_cell.length_a   1.000
_cell.length_b   1.000
_cell.length_c   1.000
_cell.angle_alpha   90.00
_cell.angle_beta   90.00
_cell.angle_gamma   90.00
#
_symmetry.space_group_name_H-M   'P 1'
#
loop_
_entity.id
_entity.type
_entity.pdbx_description
1 polymer ?
#
loop_
_entity_poly.entity_id
_entity_poly.type
_entity_poly.pdbx_seq_one_letter_code
_entity_poly.pdbx_strand_id
1 'polypeptide(L)'
;MTSAELLQRLKTIGIKHPELCKALVKEKLRLDPDSEIATTGVRVSLICPLVKMRLSVPCRAETCAHLQCFDAVFYLQMNEKKPTWMCPVCDKPAPYDQLIIDGLLSKILTECEDADEIEYLVDGSWCPIRAEKERSCSPQCPILVLGSSDVNGLLPAANANGESGKAAADVVDLTLDSSSEEEEEEEDEEEDDDDEGPQPKRRCSYEKGLVSAC
;
A
#
# COMPACT_ATOMS: atom_id res chain seq x y z
N MET A 1 4.90 21.99 -16.36
CA MET A 1 6.04 21.26 -15.75
C MET A 1 5.83 19.80 -16.04
N THR A 2 6.89 19.11 -16.43
CA THR A 2 6.83 17.66 -16.65
C THR A 2 6.77 16.93 -15.31
N SER A 3 6.33 15.67 -15.31
CA SER A 3 6.38 14.83 -14.10
C SER A 3 7.80 14.74 -13.52
N ALA A 4 8.82 14.71 -14.37
CA ALA A 4 10.23 14.67 -13.98
C ALA A 4 10.66 15.94 -13.21
N GLU A 5 10.26 17.13 -13.69
CA GLU A 5 10.54 18.41 -13.02
C GLU A 5 9.85 18.50 -11.65
N LEU A 6 8.60 18.04 -11.58
CA LEU A 6 7.83 17.97 -10.33
C LEU A 6 8.48 16.99 -9.34
N LEU A 7 8.95 15.85 -9.82
CA LEU A 7 9.63 14.85 -8.99
C LEU A 7 10.95 15.40 -8.44
N GLN A 8 11.75 16.08 -9.26
CA GLN A 8 13.02 16.67 -8.83
C GLN A 8 12.79 17.71 -7.73
N ARG A 9 11.78 18.57 -7.90
CA ARG A 9 11.37 19.52 -6.87
C ARG A 9 10.92 18.82 -5.60
N LEU A 10 10.06 17.81 -5.70
CA LEU A 10 9.57 17.05 -4.55
C LEU A 10 10.71 16.37 -3.77
N LYS A 11 11.71 15.83 -4.47
CA LYS A 11 12.94 15.28 -3.86
C LYS A 11 13.82 16.33 -3.17
N THR A 12 13.69 17.61 -3.53
CA THR A 12 14.51 18.68 -2.96
C THR A 12 13.87 19.28 -1.70
N ILE A 13 12.54 19.44 -1.69
CA ILE A 13 11.84 20.18 -0.62
C ILE A 13 10.75 19.38 0.09
N GLY A 14 10.31 18.25 -0.47
CA GLY A 14 9.18 17.47 0.04
C GLY A 14 9.57 16.27 0.92
N ILE A 15 10.86 16.06 1.21
CA ILE A 15 11.30 14.96 2.07
C ILE A 15 11.02 15.29 3.52
N LYS A 16 10.22 14.45 4.19
CA LYS A 16 10.02 14.53 5.65
C LYS A 16 11.08 13.71 6.37
N HIS A 17 11.55 14.24 7.49
CA HIS A 17 12.55 13.58 8.32
C HIS A 17 11.99 12.27 8.92
N PRO A 18 12.77 11.17 9.00
CA PRO A 18 12.29 9.89 9.53
C PRO A 18 11.65 10.00 10.92
N GLU A 19 12.21 10.80 11.82
CA GLU A 19 11.67 11.03 13.17
C GLU A 19 10.30 11.73 13.16
N LEU A 20 10.04 12.61 12.19
CA LEU A 20 8.73 13.25 12.03
C LEU A 20 7.71 12.24 11.52
N CYS A 21 8.08 11.43 10.53
CA CYS A 21 7.25 10.33 10.05
C CYS A 21 6.97 9.30 11.16
N LYS A 22 7.96 8.99 12.01
CA LYS A 22 7.78 8.13 13.19
C LYS A 22 6.82 8.73 14.21
N ALA A 23 6.89 10.04 14.46
CA ALA A 23 5.93 10.73 15.31
C ALA A 23 4.50 10.66 14.73
N LEU A 24 4.36 10.83 13.41
CA LEU A 24 3.08 10.66 12.71
C LEU A 24 2.53 9.24 12.86
N VAL A 25 3.36 8.20 12.76
CA VAL A 25 2.94 6.80 13.01
C VAL A 25 2.37 6.67 14.42
N LYS A 26 3.08 7.16 15.43
CA LYS A 26 2.60 7.14 16.83
C LYS A 26 1.28 7.87 17.01
N GLU A 27 1.11 9.02 16.36
CA GLU A 27 -0.11 9.81 16.43
C GLU A 27 -1.29 9.06 15.78
N LYS A 28 -1.09 8.47 14.59
CA LYS A 28 -2.12 7.71 13.87
C LYS A 28 -2.49 6.41 14.57
N LEU A 29 -1.55 5.81 15.30
CA LEU A 29 -1.75 4.59 16.09
C LEU A 29 -2.11 4.86 17.56
N ARG A 30 -2.30 6.13 17.93
CA ARG A 30 -2.65 6.48 19.30
C ARG A 30 -4.00 5.84 19.65
N LEU A 31 -4.00 5.05 20.71
CA LEU A 31 -5.20 4.44 21.25
C LEU A 31 -6.14 5.51 21.82
N ASP A 32 -7.43 5.34 21.54
CA ASP A 32 -8.49 6.03 22.27
C ASP A 32 -8.69 5.31 23.62
N PRO A 33 -8.50 5.98 24.78
CA PRO A 33 -8.69 5.36 26.08
C PRO A 33 -10.10 4.80 26.31
N ASP A 34 -11.10 5.26 25.55
CA ASP A 34 -12.48 4.79 25.65
C ASP A 34 -12.81 3.65 24.64
N SER A 35 -11.84 3.25 23.81
CA SER A 35 -12.00 2.13 22.87
C SER A 35 -11.71 0.79 23.54
N GLU A 36 -12.67 -0.13 23.53
CA GLU A 36 -12.51 -1.52 24.00
C GLU A 36 -11.54 -2.34 23.11
N ILE A 37 -11.26 -1.86 21.90
CA ILE A 37 -10.35 -2.51 20.95
C ILE A 37 -9.04 -1.72 20.93
N ALA A 38 -7.94 -2.40 21.29
CA ALA A 38 -6.59 -1.87 21.20
C ALA A 38 -5.90 -2.36 19.91
N THR A 39 -5.67 -1.46 18.97
CA THR A 39 -4.83 -1.73 17.79
C THR A 39 -3.36 -1.68 18.20
N THR A 40 -2.68 -2.83 18.20
CA THR A 40 -1.24 -2.92 18.58
C THR A 40 -0.28 -2.48 17.48
N GLY A 41 -0.76 -2.42 16.24
CA GLY A 41 0.02 -2.03 15.08
C GLY A 41 -0.79 -1.91 13.80
N VAL A 42 -0.14 -1.50 12.72
CA VAL A 42 -0.74 -1.47 11.37
C VAL A 42 0.23 -2.03 10.35
N ARG A 43 -0.31 -2.87 9.47
CA ARG A 43 0.44 -3.42 8.34
C ARG A 43 0.48 -2.40 7.19
N VAL A 44 1.64 -2.25 6.59
CA VAL A 44 1.88 -1.39 5.43
C VAL A 44 2.69 -2.17 4.40
N SER A 45 2.27 -2.12 3.15
CA SER A 45 2.99 -2.73 2.04
C SER A 45 4.11 -1.82 1.54
N LEU A 46 5.26 -2.42 1.26
CA LEU A 46 6.39 -1.84 0.54
C LEU A 46 6.17 -1.89 -0.99
N ILE A 47 5.06 -2.46 -1.43
CA ILE A 47 4.63 -2.50 -2.84
C ILE A 47 3.66 -1.34 -3.12
N CYS A 48 3.91 -0.63 -4.21
CA CYS A 48 3.09 0.48 -4.65
C CYS A 48 1.68 -0.01 -5.07
N PRO A 49 0.59 0.58 -4.53
CA PRO A 49 -0.76 0.19 -4.90
C PRO A 49 -1.11 0.50 -6.36
N LEU A 50 -0.44 1.48 -6.98
CA LEU A 50 -0.66 1.90 -8.36
C LEU A 50 -0.06 0.93 -9.38
N VAL A 51 1.22 0.61 -9.22
CA VAL A 51 1.99 -0.11 -10.24
C VAL A 51 2.35 -1.54 -9.86
N LYS A 52 1.98 -1.96 -8.64
CA LYS A 52 2.28 -3.31 -8.09
C LYS A 52 3.77 -3.66 -8.12
N MET A 53 4.63 -2.65 -8.05
CA MET A 53 6.08 -2.76 -7.93
C MET A 53 6.53 -2.20 -6.59
N ARG A 54 7.70 -2.65 -6.11
CA ARG A 54 8.31 -2.09 -4.90
C ARG A 54 8.47 -0.58 -5.00
N LEU A 55 8.11 0.12 -3.93
CA LEU A 55 8.22 1.57 -3.83
C LEU A 55 9.69 2.00 -4.04
N SER A 56 9.89 2.98 -4.92
CA SER A 56 11.18 3.64 -5.12
C SER A 56 11.22 5.00 -4.43
N VAL A 57 10.11 5.74 -4.49
CA VAL A 57 9.95 7.03 -3.84
C VAL A 57 8.63 7.01 -3.06
N PRO A 58 8.63 6.55 -1.80
CA PRO A 58 7.41 6.44 -1.00
C PRO A 58 6.83 7.82 -0.73
N CYS A 59 5.62 8.04 -1.24
CA CYS A 59 4.94 9.32 -1.22
C CYS A 59 3.51 9.17 -0.75
N ARG A 60 3.01 10.23 -0.12
CA ARG A 60 1.63 10.38 0.38
C ARG A 60 1.31 11.87 0.47
N ALA A 61 0.03 12.23 0.51
CA ALA A 61 -0.34 13.57 0.94
C ALA A 61 -0.24 13.69 2.46
N GLU A 62 0.13 14.87 2.97
CA GLU A 62 0.14 15.16 4.42
C GLU A 62 -1.25 14.96 5.04
N THR A 63 -2.30 15.25 4.26
CA THR A 63 -3.71 15.16 4.66
C THR A 63 -4.27 13.74 4.70
N CYS A 64 -3.51 12.74 4.22
CA CYS A 64 -3.94 11.35 4.27
C CYS A 64 -4.02 10.82 5.72
N ALA A 65 -5.10 10.10 6.01
CA ALA A 65 -5.27 9.43 7.31
C ALA A 65 -4.52 8.09 7.41
N HIS A 66 -4.28 7.43 6.28
CA HIS A 66 -3.56 6.14 6.22
C HIS A 66 -2.04 6.32 6.35
N LEU A 67 -1.33 5.23 6.61
CA LEU A 67 0.15 5.16 6.60
C LEU A 67 0.73 4.57 5.30
N GLN A 68 -0.09 3.88 4.50
CA GLN A 68 0.32 3.33 3.21
C GLN A 68 0.78 4.44 2.25
N CYS A 69 1.96 4.28 1.65
CA CYS A 69 2.47 5.17 0.61
C CYS A 69 2.19 4.60 -0.79
N PHE A 70 2.23 5.50 -1.78
CA PHE A 70 2.29 5.20 -3.20
C PHE A 70 3.59 5.75 -3.80
N ASP A 71 3.95 5.33 -5.01
CA ASP A 71 5.21 5.76 -5.62
C ASP A 71 5.05 7.13 -6.31
N ALA A 72 5.87 8.11 -5.91
CA ALA A 72 5.80 9.46 -6.47
C ALA A 72 6.06 9.52 -7.98
N VAL A 73 6.95 8.67 -8.51
CA VAL A 73 7.33 8.70 -9.93
C VAL A 73 6.10 8.42 -10.78
N PHE A 74 5.43 7.31 -10.47
CA PHE A 74 4.25 6.88 -11.21
C PHE A 74 3.03 7.75 -10.92
N TYR A 75 2.89 8.26 -9.70
CA TYR A 75 1.81 9.19 -9.36
C TYR A 75 1.88 10.49 -10.17
N LEU A 76 3.07 11.08 -10.31
CA LEU A 76 3.24 12.31 -11.08
C LEU A 76 3.09 12.07 -12.58
N GLN A 77 3.57 10.93 -13.10
CA GLN A 77 3.34 10.55 -14.50
C GLN A 77 1.85 10.36 -14.83
N MET A 78 1.09 9.73 -13.93
CA MET A 78 -0.36 9.58 -14.09
C MET A 78 -1.05 10.94 -14.13
N ASN A 79 -0.70 11.84 -13.21
CA ASN A 79 -1.29 13.18 -13.13
C ASN A 79 -0.84 14.13 -14.25
N GLU A 80 0.32 13.89 -14.85
CA GLU A 80 0.74 14.58 -16.08
C GLU A 80 -0.16 14.20 -17.27
N LYS A 81 -0.56 12.92 -17.37
CA LYS A 81 -1.49 12.45 -18.41
C LYS A 81 -2.93 12.87 -18.15
N LYS A 82 -3.42 12.64 -16.92
CA LYS A 82 -4.78 12.98 -16.47
C LYS A 82 -4.73 13.53 -15.05
N PRO A 83 -4.84 14.86 -14.86
CA PRO A 83 -4.61 15.51 -13.57
C PRO A 83 -5.82 15.35 -12.63
N THR A 84 -6.03 14.15 -12.09
CA THR A 84 -7.09 13.89 -11.11
C THR A 84 -6.72 14.37 -9.71
N TRP A 85 -5.43 14.31 -9.36
CA TRP A 85 -4.89 14.67 -8.05
C TRP A 85 -5.61 13.98 -6.89
N MET A 86 -5.97 12.71 -7.09
CA MET A 86 -6.64 11.87 -6.10
C MET A 86 -5.68 10.82 -5.54
N CYS A 87 -5.70 10.62 -4.22
CA CYS A 87 -4.87 9.62 -3.56
C CYS A 87 -5.32 8.21 -3.96
N PRO A 88 -4.42 7.35 -4.49
CA PRO A 88 -4.78 6.00 -4.94
C PRO A 88 -5.01 4.99 -3.80
N VAL A 89 -4.91 5.43 -2.55
CA VAL A 89 -5.12 4.57 -1.36
C VAL A 89 -6.46 4.85 -0.71
N CYS A 90 -6.90 6.12 -0.66
CA CYS A 90 -8.10 6.51 0.07
C CYS A 90 -9.06 7.41 -0.71
N ASP A 91 -8.78 7.65 -2.00
CA ASP A 91 -9.62 8.45 -2.90
C ASP A 91 -9.97 9.85 -2.35
N LYS A 92 -9.05 10.44 -1.57
CA LYS A 92 -9.12 11.83 -1.11
C LYS A 92 -8.22 12.73 -1.95
N PRO A 93 -8.47 14.04 -2.02
CA PRO A 93 -7.59 14.99 -2.69
C PRO A 93 -6.14 14.88 -2.18
N ALA A 94 -5.20 14.77 -3.12
CA ALA A 94 -3.76 14.70 -2.88
C ALA A 94 -3.03 15.61 -3.89
N PRO A 95 -3.27 16.94 -3.86
CA PRO A 95 -2.62 17.87 -4.77
C PRO A 95 -1.11 17.91 -4.55
N TYR A 96 -0.37 18.29 -5.60
CA TYR A 96 1.10 18.29 -5.61
C TYR A 96 1.74 19.00 -4.41
N ASP A 97 1.17 20.14 -3.99
CA ASP A 97 1.65 20.98 -2.89
C ASP A 97 1.50 20.33 -1.51
N GLN A 98 0.67 19.29 -1.40
CA GLN A 98 0.49 18.51 -0.17
C GLN A 98 1.28 17.19 -0.18
N LEU A 99 1.97 16.87 -1.28
CA LEU A 99 2.74 15.64 -1.37
C LEU A 99 4.01 15.72 -0.52
N ILE A 100 4.29 14.63 0.18
CA ILE A 100 5.52 14.43 0.94
C ILE A 100 6.15 13.10 0.57
N ILE A 101 7.48 13.05 0.66
CA ILE A 101 8.24 11.81 0.63
C ILE A 101 8.43 11.37 2.08
N ASP A 102 7.99 10.16 2.40
CA ASP A 102 8.08 9.59 3.74
C ASP A 102 9.50 9.09 4.01
N GLY A 103 10.29 9.88 4.75
CA GLY A 103 11.69 9.54 5.04
C GLY A 103 11.84 8.30 5.91
N LEU A 104 10.85 7.95 6.74
CA LEU A 104 10.89 6.72 7.51
C LEU A 104 10.74 5.52 6.59
N LEU A 105 9.72 5.51 5.74
CA LEU A 105 9.50 4.41 4.80
C LEU A 105 10.63 4.33 3.76
N SER A 106 11.23 5.45 3.33
CA SER A 106 12.45 5.45 2.51
C SER A 106 13.61 4.72 3.18
N LYS A 107 13.82 4.97 4.48
CA LYS A 107 14.86 4.28 5.25
C LYS A 107 14.55 2.78 5.35
N ILE A 108 13.31 2.41 5.64
CA ILE A 108 12.87 1.02 5.73
C ILE A 108 13.08 0.27 4.41
N LEU A 109 12.73 0.89 3.28
CA LEU A 109 12.92 0.32 1.94
C LEU A 109 14.40 -0.02 1.65
N THR A 110 15.32 0.74 2.25
CA THR A 110 16.77 0.53 2.16
C THR A 110 17.27 -0.55 3.13
N GLU A 111 16.66 -0.68 4.30
CA GLU A 111 17.07 -1.63 5.35
C GLU A 111 16.44 -3.03 5.19
N CYS A 112 15.35 -3.16 4.45
CA CYS A 112 14.59 -4.40 4.32
C CYS A 112 14.25 -4.73 2.86
N GLU A 113 15.17 -5.39 2.15
CA GLU A 113 14.98 -5.78 0.74
C GLU A 113 14.20 -7.09 0.57
N ASP A 114 14.08 -7.88 1.63
CA ASP A 114 13.59 -9.26 1.60
C ASP A 114 12.15 -9.44 2.13
N ALA A 115 11.42 -8.34 2.30
CA ALA A 115 10.00 -8.35 2.63
C ALA A 115 9.22 -7.33 1.78
N ASP A 116 7.96 -7.66 1.55
CA ASP A 116 7.01 -6.82 0.82
C ASP A 116 6.05 -6.07 1.75
N GLU A 117 6.08 -6.39 3.04
CA GLU A 117 5.24 -5.76 4.05
C GLU A 117 6.00 -5.57 5.37
N ILE A 118 5.57 -4.55 6.11
CA ILE A 118 6.01 -4.26 7.47
C ILE A 118 4.80 -4.08 8.37
N GLU A 119 5.01 -4.24 9.67
CA GLU A 119 4.08 -3.81 10.70
C GLU A 119 4.69 -2.64 11.47
N TYR A 120 4.00 -1.50 11.51
CA TYR A 120 4.29 -0.42 12.43
C TYR A 120 3.64 -0.68 13.78
N LEU A 121 4.38 -0.46 14.86
CA LEU A 121 3.90 -0.61 16.23
C LEU A 121 3.55 0.74 16.85
N VAL A 122 2.76 0.73 17.94
CA VAL A 122 2.30 1.94 18.65
C VAL A 122 3.42 2.85 19.16
N ASP A 123 4.61 2.30 19.41
CA ASP A 123 5.80 3.05 19.82
C ASP A 123 6.59 3.62 18.62
N GLY A 124 6.04 3.48 17.41
CA GLY A 124 6.63 3.89 16.14
C GLY A 124 7.79 3.02 15.68
N SER A 125 8.11 1.93 16.38
CA SER A 125 9.00 0.90 15.84
C SER A 125 8.30 0.12 14.73
N TRP A 126 9.05 -0.69 13.99
CA TRP A 126 8.52 -1.50 12.90
C TRP A 126 9.24 -2.83 12.81
N CYS A 127 8.57 -3.83 12.24
CA CYS A 127 9.17 -5.13 11.92
C CYS A 127 8.75 -5.59 10.52
N PRO A 128 9.63 -6.29 9.78
CA PRO A 128 9.27 -6.87 8.49
C PRO A 128 8.38 -8.09 8.67
N ILE A 129 7.38 -8.24 7.81
CA ILE A 129 6.51 -9.41 7.76
C ILE A 129 7.07 -10.33 6.69
N ARG A 130 7.70 -11.41 7.13
CA ARG A 130 8.21 -12.46 6.25
C ARG A 130 7.24 -13.63 6.31
N ALA A 131 6.93 -14.23 5.17
CA ALA A 131 6.33 -15.55 5.16
C ALA A 131 7.25 -16.48 5.97
N GLU A 132 6.68 -17.18 6.95
CA GLU A 132 7.44 -18.07 7.82
C GLU A 132 8.15 -19.12 6.98
N LYS A 133 9.43 -18.89 6.71
CA LYS A 133 10.37 -19.99 6.52
C LYS A 133 10.82 -20.33 7.92
N GLU A 134 10.14 -21.28 8.56
CA GLU A 134 10.39 -21.79 9.92
C GLU A 134 11.75 -21.35 10.47
N ARG A 135 11.78 -20.21 11.13
CA ARG A 135 12.97 -19.72 11.80
C ARG A 135 12.55 -19.56 13.25
N SER A 136 12.96 -20.55 14.03
CA SER A 136 12.78 -20.65 15.47
C SER A 136 13.31 -19.40 16.17
N CYS A 137 12.47 -18.39 16.32
CA CYS A 137 12.63 -17.40 17.36
C CYS A 137 12.13 -18.04 18.66
N SER A 138 13.01 -18.78 19.33
CA SER A 138 12.79 -19.17 20.72
C SER A 138 12.87 -17.93 21.60
N PRO A 139 11.79 -17.54 22.31
CA PRO A 139 11.94 -16.58 23.39
C PRO A 139 12.70 -17.28 24.53
N GLN A 140 13.93 -16.87 24.80
CA GLN A 140 14.62 -17.22 26.04
C GLN A 140 13.94 -16.49 27.19
N CYS A 141 12.86 -17.08 27.70
CA CYS A 141 12.39 -16.82 29.05
C CYS A 141 13.28 -17.64 30.00
N PRO A 142 13.95 -17.05 31.01
CA PRO A 142 14.55 -17.83 32.07
C PRO A 142 13.41 -18.45 32.89
N ILE A 143 13.12 -19.73 32.63
CA ILE A 143 12.26 -20.54 33.49
C ILE A 143 12.96 -20.64 34.86
N LEU A 144 12.35 -20.04 35.88
CA LEU A 144 12.72 -20.29 37.26
C LEU A 144 12.34 -21.74 37.59
N VAL A 145 13.36 -22.59 37.68
CA VAL A 145 13.25 -23.98 38.13
C VAL A 145 12.89 -23.98 39.62
N LEU A 146 11.65 -24.33 39.93
CA LEU A 146 11.26 -24.75 41.28
C LEU A 146 11.24 -26.29 41.28
N GLY A 147 12.21 -26.89 41.97
CA GLY A 147 12.41 -28.33 42.01
C GLY A 147 11.37 -29.07 42.86
N SER A 148 11.12 -30.32 42.48
CA SER A 148 10.84 -31.43 43.40
C SER A 148 11.09 -32.78 42.73
N SER A 149 11.52 -33.71 43.57
CA SER A 149 12.17 -35.02 43.42
C SER A 149 11.43 -36.14 42.66
N ASP A 150 12.25 -36.94 41.97
CA ASP A 150 12.29 -38.41 41.79
C ASP A 150 10.99 -39.23 41.61
N VAL A 151 10.86 -39.98 40.50
CA VAL A 151 11.07 -41.46 40.44
C VAL A 151 10.97 -42.02 38.99
N ASN A 152 11.94 -42.89 38.67
CA ASN A 152 11.97 -44.06 37.78
C ASN A 152 10.84 -44.34 36.74
N GLY A 153 11.25 -44.69 35.52
CA GLY A 153 10.61 -45.80 34.78
C GLY A 153 10.56 -45.74 33.25
N LEU A 154 11.49 -46.47 32.62
CA LEU A 154 11.31 -47.42 31.48
C LEU A 154 10.76 -46.94 30.12
N LEU A 155 11.59 -47.18 29.10
CA LEU A 155 11.22 -47.38 27.68
C LEU A 155 10.34 -48.64 27.51
N PRO A 156 9.56 -48.70 26.41
CA PRO A 156 9.81 -49.78 25.45
C PRO A 156 9.73 -49.35 23.97
N ALA A 157 10.36 -50.17 23.14
CA ALA A 157 10.41 -50.11 21.68
C ALA A 157 9.36 -51.04 21.01
N ALA A 158 9.30 -50.94 19.67
CA ALA A 158 8.60 -51.77 18.67
C ALA A 158 7.12 -51.40 18.41
N ASN A 159 6.55 -51.47 17.19
CA ASN A 159 6.98 -52.02 15.90
C ASN A 159 6.15 -51.41 14.75
N ALA A 160 6.60 -51.67 13.52
CA ALA A 160 6.03 -51.27 12.22
C ALA A 160 4.57 -51.69 11.94
N ASN A 161 3.88 -50.97 11.03
CA ASN A 161 3.46 -51.51 9.72
C ASN A 161 2.92 -50.41 8.78
N GLY A 162 3.18 -50.55 7.48
CA GLY A 162 2.66 -49.70 6.41
C GLY A 162 1.53 -50.34 5.60
N GLU A 163 1.16 -49.61 4.53
CA GLU A 163 0.32 -49.93 3.37
C GLU A 163 -1.18 -49.55 3.36
N SER A 164 -1.44 -48.43 2.66
CA SER A 164 -2.19 -48.30 1.40
C SER A 164 -3.57 -48.95 1.21
N GLY A 165 -4.56 -48.08 0.96
CA GLY A 165 -5.82 -48.37 0.28
C GLY A 165 -6.22 -47.17 -0.60
N LYS A 166 -6.69 -47.45 -1.81
CA LYS A 166 -6.63 -46.63 -3.04
C LYS A 166 -8.04 -46.27 -3.53
N ALA A 167 -8.24 -45.05 -4.05
CA ALA A 167 -9.34 -44.70 -4.97
C ALA A 167 -8.86 -43.52 -5.84
N ALA A 168 -8.46 -43.76 -7.09
CA ALA A 168 -9.27 -43.57 -8.32
C ALA A 168 -9.56 -42.08 -8.58
N ALA A 169 -8.69 -41.36 -9.29
CA ALA A 169 -8.61 -41.21 -10.75
C ALA A 169 -9.56 -40.11 -11.27
N ASP A 170 -8.99 -39.02 -11.77
CA ASP A 170 -9.42 -38.39 -13.03
C ASP A 170 -8.27 -37.54 -13.58
N VAL A 171 -7.77 -37.93 -14.75
CA VAL A 171 -6.72 -37.23 -15.50
C VAL A 171 -7.46 -36.52 -16.62
N VAL A 172 -7.55 -35.19 -16.54
CA VAL A 172 -8.07 -34.38 -17.65
C VAL A 172 -6.92 -34.04 -18.58
N ASP A 173 -6.80 -34.87 -19.62
CA ASP A 173 -6.04 -34.57 -20.82
C ASP A 173 -6.79 -33.48 -21.61
N LEU A 174 -6.13 -32.34 -21.83
CA LEU A 174 -6.62 -31.29 -22.72
C LEU A 174 -5.55 -30.94 -23.74
N THR A 175 -4.93 -31.96 -24.36
CA THR A 175 -4.35 -31.76 -25.69
C THR A 175 -5.44 -31.94 -26.74
N LEU A 176 -6.13 -30.85 -27.08
CA LEU A 176 -6.86 -30.75 -28.35
C LEU A 176 -6.54 -29.40 -28.99
N ASP A 177 -5.57 -29.48 -29.88
CA ASP A 177 -5.46 -28.79 -31.16
C ASP A 177 -6.74 -28.06 -31.64
N SER A 178 -6.61 -26.79 -32.01
CA SER A 178 -6.84 -26.36 -33.41
C SER A 178 -6.69 -24.84 -33.56
N SER A 179 -5.81 -24.50 -34.49
CA SER A 179 -5.65 -23.20 -35.13
C SER A 179 -6.86 -22.90 -36.02
N SER A 180 -7.38 -21.68 -36.03
CA SER A 180 -8.09 -21.13 -37.19
C SER A 180 -8.07 -19.61 -37.16
N GLU A 181 -7.34 -19.05 -38.12
CA GLU A 181 -7.46 -17.69 -38.64
C GLU A 181 -8.74 -17.62 -39.48
N GLU A 182 -9.52 -16.53 -39.44
CA GLU A 182 -10.27 -15.96 -40.58
C GLU A 182 -10.53 -14.44 -40.33
N GLU A 183 -10.54 -13.68 -41.42
CA GLU A 183 -10.54 -12.22 -41.57
C GLU A 183 -11.97 -11.65 -41.82
N GLU A 184 -12.05 -10.32 -42.08
CA GLU A 184 -13.11 -9.58 -42.81
C GLU A 184 -14.42 -9.25 -42.01
N GLU A 185 -15.11 -8.10 -42.07
CA GLU A 185 -15.33 -6.92 -42.96
C GLU A 185 -15.92 -5.78 -42.06
N GLU A 186 -15.51 -4.50 -42.11
CA GLU A 186 -15.91 -3.36 -42.98
C GLU A 186 -17.38 -2.83 -42.80
N GLU A 187 -17.47 -1.51 -42.52
CA GLU A 187 -18.48 -0.50 -42.95
C GLU A 187 -19.98 -0.71 -42.55
N ASP A 188 -20.85 0.27 -42.26
CA ASP A 188 -20.90 1.74 -42.21
C ASP A 188 -22.19 2.11 -41.45
N GLU A 189 -22.30 3.34 -40.93
CA GLU A 189 -23.41 4.27 -41.21
C GLU A 189 -23.20 5.59 -40.43
N GLU A 190 -22.86 6.61 -41.22
CA GLU A 190 -22.81 8.05 -40.96
C GLU A 190 -24.22 8.68 -40.94
N GLU A 191 -24.23 10.01 -40.74
CA GLU A 191 -25.29 11.00 -41.02
C GLU A 191 -26.29 11.31 -39.87
N ASP A 192 -26.61 12.54 -39.51
CA ASP A 192 -26.19 13.87 -39.99
C ASP A 192 -26.73 14.97 -39.04
N ASP A 193 -26.08 16.15 -39.10
CA ASP A 193 -26.62 17.53 -39.02
C ASP A 193 -27.40 18.02 -37.76
N ASP A 194 -27.31 19.27 -37.26
CA ASP A 194 -26.88 20.53 -37.85
C ASP A 194 -26.72 21.64 -36.75
N ASP A 195 -25.88 22.62 -37.08
CA ASP A 195 -25.77 24.05 -36.70
C ASP A 195 -26.69 24.71 -35.63
N GLU A 196 -26.09 25.41 -34.64
CA GLU A 196 -26.39 26.85 -34.42
C GLU A 196 -25.26 27.55 -33.61
N GLY A 197 -24.82 28.71 -34.12
CA GLY A 197 -23.63 29.45 -33.71
C GLY A 197 -23.66 30.27 -32.39
N PRO A 198 -22.70 31.21 -32.20
CA PRO A 198 -22.31 31.72 -30.89
C PRO A 198 -23.04 33.02 -30.49
N GLN A 199 -23.43 33.15 -29.21
CA GLN A 199 -23.93 34.42 -28.65
C GLN A 199 -23.01 35.04 -27.56
N PRO A 200 -22.94 36.40 -27.49
CA PRO A 200 -21.91 37.12 -26.75
C PRO A 200 -22.35 37.62 -25.36
N LYS A 201 -21.34 37.78 -24.50
CA LYS A 201 -21.18 38.76 -23.40
C LYS A 201 -22.43 39.23 -22.63
N ARG A 202 -22.51 38.85 -21.36
CA ARG A 202 -23.05 39.71 -20.30
C ARG A 202 -21.99 39.99 -19.23
N ARG A 203 -21.71 41.29 -19.09
CA ARG A 203 -20.89 41.94 -18.06
C ARG A 203 -21.84 42.48 -17.00
N CYS A 204 -21.63 42.20 -15.73
CA CYS A 204 -22.13 42.98 -14.58
C CYS A 204 -21.61 42.32 -13.30
N SER A 205 -21.22 42.95 -12.19
CA SER A 205 -20.62 44.24 -11.82
C SER A 205 -20.11 44.00 -10.38
N TYR A 206 -19.05 44.69 -9.99
CA TYR A 206 -18.54 44.66 -8.62
C TYR A 206 -19.59 45.18 -7.63
N GLU A 207 -19.77 44.51 -6.49
CA GLU A 207 -20.07 45.18 -5.23
C GLU A 207 -19.14 44.68 -4.11
N LYS A 208 -18.42 45.66 -3.54
CA LYS A 208 -17.58 45.52 -2.36
C LYS A 208 -18.47 45.72 -1.15
N GLY A 209 -18.69 44.68 -0.36
CA GLY A 209 -19.29 44.77 0.97
C GLY A 209 -18.22 44.98 2.03
N LEU A 210 -17.88 46.23 2.31
CA LEU A 210 -17.07 46.66 3.44
C LEU A 210 -18.05 47.02 4.56
N VAL A 211 -18.03 46.30 5.69
CA VAL A 211 -18.74 46.73 6.90
C VAL A 211 -17.81 46.59 8.08
N SER A 212 -17.38 47.74 8.60
CA SER A 212 -16.79 47.92 9.92
C SER A 212 -17.57 49.04 10.59
N ALA A 213 -18.15 48.76 11.76
CA ALA A 213 -18.30 49.66 12.91
C ALA A 213 -19.30 49.04 13.90
N CYS A 214 -18.79 48.63 15.06
CA CYS A 214 -19.17 49.09 16.41
C CYS A 214 -18.39 48.28 17.44
#